data_AF-A0A812MT68-F1
#
_entry.id   AF-A0A812MT68-F1
#
_cell.length_a   1.000
_cell.length_b   1.000
_cell.length_c   1.000
_cell.angle_alpha   90.00
_cell.angle_beta   90.00
_cell.angle_gamma   90.00
#
_symmetry.space_group_name_H-M   'P 1'
#
loop_
_entity.id
_entity.type
_entity.pdbx_description
1 polymer ?
#
loop_
_entity_poly.entity_id
_entity_poly.type
_entity_poly.pdbx_seq_one_letter_code
_entity_poly.pdbx_strand_id
1 'polypeptide(L)'
;MALRHEDALNMLRAEISFVVHARIGCEASIVGALHKVQAGWREMKKNQPEKLDKPMRCTLILCLFQEILSRVERLPTDEKALAEFKARGWISEDLNFWPALAWDGEQKKLLPVKSSPGLPTAVLVDHLKAVIRHCTGDYALSRFHPVRPISDAMTGESVVFLLQVGLASDSAMKLGLHLRALCMNSALQLCGCSLKPDRVSLGDSGMCYLGWLSWLSDAGVDAGVGEEEWAELLWLEAPSILGLALPGAETIDVSEPTFPSESSEHGENIEPGSADSLAGYSPSPAASPVVRRGFNLHVSEELQLERPEPENASECLALRALRDRWLWEEDLLCLTEHLPSSTRNFQRSTQGDYWSCSFLTGAFIHGVAAGVMNNSRRFEKVTALLAAVLRSVAPTAWFTSAGISLNIRSGVHRDSNNASNIHNVLVPASDFENGELWLEDSTGAHEMEGFLGRLVPVSRPFISFNPRVRHATSSWQGNRLVLIGYHVRNSEMLSPMDKTELRRLGFRVYDGRRP
;
A
#
# COMPACT_ATOMS: atom_id res chain seq x y z
N MET A 1 -21.59 -0.87 -12.49
CA MET A 1 -20.66 -1.81 -13.15
C MET A 1 -19.47 -1.08 -13.77
N ALA A 2 -19.65 0.10 -14.40
CA ALA A 2 -18.55 0.92 -14.93
C ALA A 2 -17.52 1.37 -13.88
N LEU A 3 -17.96 1.85 -12.70
CA LEU A 3 -17.07 2.29 -11.61
C LEU A 3 -16.06 1.21 -11.15
N ARG A 4 -16.49 -0.06 -11.08
CA ARG A 4 -15.61 -1.17 -10.66
C ARG A 4 -14.55 -1.52 -11.72
N HIS A 5 -14.81 -1.28 -13.00
CA HIS A 5 -13.81 -1.43 -14.05
C HIS A 5 -12.81 -0.28 -14.02
N GLU A 6 -13.26 0.94 -13.74
CA GLU A 6 -12.36 2.08 -13.55
C GLU A 6 -11.39 1.84 -12.38
N ASP A 7 -11.86 1.28 -11.27
CA ASP A 7 -10.99 0.93 -10.14
C ASP A 7 -9.94 -0.13 -10.49
N ALA A 8 -10.34 -1.22 -11.15
CA ALA A 8 -9.40 -2.25 -11.60
C ALA A 8 -8.37 -1.70 -12.61
N LEU A 9 -8.81 -0.84 -13.53
CA LEU A 9 -7.92 -0.15 -14.46
C LEU A 9 -7.00 0.83 -13.75
N ASN A 10 -7.47 1.51 -12.70
CA ASN A 10 -6.65 2.41 -11.88
C ASN A 10 -5.58 1.63 -11.08
N MET A 11 -5.91 0.45 -10.56
CA MET A 11 -4.93 -0.43 -9.89
C MET A 11 -3.84 -0.89 -10.85
N LEU A 12 -4.23 -1.42 -12.02
CA LEU A 12 -3.28 -1.80 -13.07
C LEU A 12 -2.43 -0.61 -13.52
N ARG A 13 -3.05 0.57 -13.66
CA ARG A 13 -2.37 1.80 -14.03
C ARG A 13 -1.30 2.18 -13.00
N ALA A 14 -1.60 2.10 -11.71
CA ALA A 14 -0.63 2.40 -10.65
C ALA A 14 0.61 1.50 -10.69
N GLU A 15 0.48 0.26 -11.17
CA GLU A 15 1.62 -0.64 -11.33
C GLU A 15 2.43 -0.36 -12.59
N ILE A 16 1.79 -0.09 -13.72
CA ILE A 16 2.51 -0.01 -15.01
C ILE A 16 2.80 1.41 -15.48
N SER A 17 2.33 2.43 -14.76
CA SER A 17 2.35 3.81 -15.23
C SER A 17 3.24 4.68 -14.35
N PHE A 18 3.95 5.57 -15.02
CA PHE A 18 4.88 6.52 -14.45
C PHE A 18 4.65 7.89 -15.08
N VAL A 19 5.13 8.90 -14.37
CA VAL A 19 5.08 10.30 -14.78
C VAL A 19 6.50 10.83 -14.72
N VAL A 20 6.95 11.42 -15.83
CA VAL A 20 8.20 12.18 -15.88
C VAL A 20 7.85 13.66 -15.93
N HIS A 21 8.26 14.41 -14.91
CA HIS A 21 8.22 15.86 -14.92
C HIS A 21 9.56 16.38 -15.44
N ALA A 22 9.57 17.04 -16.59
CA ALA A 22 10.76 17.67 -17.15
C ALA A 22 10.65 19.19 -17.02
N ARG A 23 11.58 19.82 -16.30
CA ARG A 23 11.60 21.28 -16.10
C ARG A 23 11.87 22.01 -17.42
N ILE A 24 11.29 23.18 -17.56
CA ILE A 24 11.53 24.11 -18.67
C ILE A 24 12.33 25.29 -18.12
N GLY A 25 13.12 25.95 -18.98
CA GLY A 25 13.84 27.17 -18.62
C GLY A 25 15.07 26.94 -17.75
N CYS A 26 15.53 25.69 -17.62
CA CYS A 26 16.82 25.37 -17.02
C CYS A 26 17.78 24.78 -18.06
N GLU A 27 19.08 25.07 -17.93
CA GLU A 27 20.13 24.58 -18.82
C GLU A 27 20.18 23.05 -18.88
N ALA A 28 19.91 22.39 -17.75
CA ALA A 28 19.88 20.94 -17.66
C ALA A 28 18.68 20.29 -18.40
N SER A 29 17.67 21.04 -18.83
CA SER A 29 16.42 20.48 -19.36
C SER A 29 16.62 19.57 -20.58
N ILE A 30 16.02 18.37 -20.53
CA ILE A 30 15.98 17.43 -21.66
C ILE A 30 14.97 17.81 -22.75
N VAL A 31 14.04 18.74 -22.48
CA VAL A 31 12.87 18.99 -23.35
C VAL A 31 13.28 19.37 -24.77
N GLY A 32 14.30 20.23 -24.92
CA GLY A 32 14.82 20.63 -26.23
C GLY A 32 15.44 19.46 -27.01
N ALA A 33 16.14 18.55 -26.34
CA ALA A 33 16.69 17.35 -26.98
C ALA A 33 15.56 16.41 -27.44
N LEU A 34 14.54 16.19 -26.61
CA LEU A 34 13.37 15.39 -26.98
C LEU A 34 12.61 16.02 -28.15
N HIS A 35 12.49 17.35 -28.21
CA HIS A 35 11.85 18.03 -29.35
C HIS A 35 12.63 17.78 -30.65
N LYS A 36 13.95 17.93 -30.63
CA LYS A 36 14.83 17.65 -31.79
C LYS A 36 14.71 16.19 -32.25
N VAL A 37 14.76 15.23 -31.32
CA VAL A 37 14.59 13.79 -31.64
C VAL A 37 13.20 13.51 -32.21
N GLN A 38 12.16 14.13 -31.65
CA GLN A 38 10.79 14.00 -32.14
C GLN A 38 10.64 14.54 -33.56
N ALA A 39 11.23 15.71 -33.85
CA ALA A 39 11.23 16.31 -35.18
C ALA A 39 11.96 15.43 -36.20
N GLY A 40 13.17 14.97 -35.87
CA GLY A 40 13.94 14.08 -36.74
C GLY A 40 13.25 12.75 -37.02
N TRP A 41 12.62 12.14 -36.02
CA TRP A 41 11.84 10.91 -36.22
C TRP A 41 10.60 11.15 -37.11
N ARG A 42 9.91 12.29 -36.96
CA ARG A 42 8.76 12.66 -37.82
C ARG A 42 9.20 12.89 -39.27
N GLU A 43 10.33 13.56 -39.48
CA GLU A 43 10.90 13.78 -40.79
C GLU A 43 11.30 12.46 -41.45
N MET A 44 11.96 11.57 -40.70
CA MET A 44 12.30 10.22 -41.17
C MET A 44 11.06 9.40 -41.50
N LYS A 45 10.00 9.46 -40.69
CA LYS A 45 8.72 8.80 -40.99
C LYS A 45 8.10 9.31 -42.29
N LYS A 46 8.24 10.60 -42.58
CA LYS A 46 7.68 11.22 -43.78
C LYS A 46 8.50 10.89 -45.03
N ASN A 47 9.82 10.94 -44.93
CA ASN A 47 10.72 10.90 -46.08
C ASN A 47 11.30 9.50 -46.36
N GLN A 48 11.56 8.71 -45.31
CA GLN A 48 12.28 7.42 -45.36
C GLN A 48 11.72 6.43 -44.30
N PRO A 49 10.42 6.08 -44.36
CA PRO A 49 9.77 5.25 -43.34
C PRO A 49 10.37 3.86 -43.19
N GLU A 50 10.97 3.30 -44.25
CA GLU A 50 11.65 2.01 -44.27
C GLU A 50 12.88 1.95 -43.37
N LYS A 51 13.46 3.11 -43.01
CA LYS A 51 14.61 3.19 -42.10
C LYS A 51 14.20 3.24 -40.63
N LEU A 52 12.91 3.37 -40.33
CA LEU A 52 12.43 3.36 -38.95
C LEU A 52 12.35 1.94 -38.41
N ASP A 53 13.31 1.60 -37.56
CA ASP A 53 13.37 0.32 -36.86
C ASP A 53 12.58 0.34 -35.53
N LYS A 54 12.26 1.52 -35.00
CA LYS A 54 11.65 1.69 -33.67
C LYS A 54 10.51 2.72 -33.67
N PRO A 55 9.48 2.52 -32.84
CA PRO A 55 8.41 3.51 -32.66
C PRO A 55 8.93 4.74 -31.89
N MET A 56 8.38 5.93 -32.19
CA MET A 56 8.75 7.22 -31.58
C MET A 56 8.93 7.16 -30.05
N ARG A 57 8.00 6.49 -29.36
CA ARG A 57 8.02 6.36 -27.89
C ARG A 57 9.33 5.72 -27.38
N CYS A 58 9.83 4.71 -28.08
CA CYS A 58 11.08 4.03 -27.73
C CYS A 58 12.29 4.93 -28.04
N THR A 59 12.27 5.64 -29.17
CA THR A 59 13.35 6.58 -29.52
C THR A 59 13.48 7.73 -28.51
N LEU A 60 12.35 8.28 -28.04
CA LEU A 60 12.34 9.36 -27.07
C LEU A 60 12.81 8.91 -25.68
N ILE A 61 12.38 7.73 -25.21
CA ILE A 61 12.83 7.24 -23.91
C ILE A 61 14.31 6.83 -23.92
N LEU A 62 14.79 6.27 -25.04
CA LEU A 62 16.22 6.02 -25.24
C LEU A 62 17.02 7.32 -25.12
N CYS A 63 16.60 8.37 -25.83
CA CYS A 63 17.26 9.68 -25.75
C CYS A 63 17.35 10.19 -24.30
N LEU A 64 16.25 10.13 -23.54
CA LEU A 64 16.23 10.55 -22.14
C LEU A 64 17.24 9.78 -21.29
N PHE A 65 17.18 8.45 -21.28
CA PHE A 65 18.01 7.65 -20.37
C PHE A 65 19.47 7.53 -20.83
N GLN A 66 19.75 7.60 -22.13
CA GLN A 66 21.12 7.72 -22.64
C GLN A 66 21.75 9.06 -22.25
N GLU A 67 21.00 10.15 -22.31
CA GLU A 67 21.50 11.45 -21.89
C GLU A 67 21.75 11.51 -20.38
N ILE A 68 20.85 10.94 -19.57
CA ILE A 68 21.07 10.81 -18.11
C ILE A 68 22.34 10.00 -17.84
N LEU A 69 22.49 8.81 -18.43
CA LEU A 69 23.67 7.97 -18.25
C LEU A 69 24.96 8.71 -18.65
N SER A 70 24.95 9.36 -19.82
CA SER A 70 26.10 10.12 -20.30
C SER A 70 26.47 11.28 -19.38
N ARG A 71 25.49 11.94 -18.75
CA ARG A 71 25.75 13.02 -17.78
C ARG A 71 26.22 12.47 -16.44
N VAL A 72 25.73 11.32 -16.00
CA VAL A 72 26.24 10.64 -14.78
C VAL A 72 27.72 10.29 -14.97
N GLU A 73 28.09 9.72 -16.11
CA GLU A 73 29.48 9.35 -16.43
C GLU A 73 30.40 10.57 -16.60
N ARG A 74 29.86 11.71 -17.03
CA ARG A 74 30.60 12.97 -17.19
C ARG A 74 30.65 13.85 -15.95
N LEU A 75 29.77 13.64 -14.96
CA LEU A 75 29.69 14.51 -13.79
C LEU A 75 31.04 14.66 -13.04
N PRO A 76 31.88 13.62 -12.88
CA PRO A 76 33.17 13.77 -12.20
C PRO A 76 34.14 14.76 -12.88
N THR A 77 33.97 15.03 -14.18
CA THR A 77 34.82 15.96 -14.93
C THR A 77 34.19 17.34 -15.14
N ASP A 78 32.92 17.51 -14.78
CA ASP A 78 32.21 18.79 -14.82
C ASP A 78 32.24 19.43 -13.44
N GLU A 79 33.32 20.17 -13.14
CA GLU A 79 33.54 20.78 -11.81
C GLU A 79 32.39 21.68 -11.37
N LYS A 80 31.80 22.43 -12.31
CA LYS A 80 30.70 23.35 -12.02
C LYS A 80 29.44 22.57 -11.64
N ALA A 81 29.03 21.62 -12.48
CA ALA A 81 27.84 20.81 -12.20
C ALA A 81 28.03 19.97 -10.95
N LEU A 82 29.24 19.42 -10.74
CA LEU A 82 29.55 18.62 -9.56
C LEU A 82 29.46 19.43 -8.28
N ALA A 83 30.05 20.64 -8.25
CA ALA A 83 29.95 21.54 -7.10
C ALA A 83 28.48 21.90 -6.79
N GLU A 84 27.67 22.16 -7.81
CA GLU A 84 26.23 22.43 -7.64
C GLU A 84 25.47 21.21 -7.08
N PHE A 85 25.79 20.00 -7.53
CA PHE A 85 25.15 18.77 -7.05
C PHE A 85 25.55 18.46 -5.60
N LYS A 86 26.82 18.62 -5.24
CA LYS A 86 27.31 18.47 -3.86
C LYS A 86 26.68 19.49 -2.93
N ALA A 87 26.63 20.76 -3.33
CA ALA A 87 26.02 21.83 -2.53
C ALA A 87 24.52 21.60 -2.22
N ARG A 88 23.83 20.83 -3.08
CA ARG A 88 22.42 20.47 -2.89
C ARG A 88 22.22 19.13 -2.16
N GLY A 89 23.31 18.43 -1.84
CA GLY A 89 23.28 17.07 -1.31
C GLY A 89 22.70 16.05 -2.29
N TRP A 90 22.76 16.32 -3.60
CA TRP A 90 22.21 15.44 -4.64
C TRP A 90 23.18 14.33 -5.06
N ILE A 91 24.42 14.39 -4.58
CA ILE A 91 25.41 13.33 -4.67
C ILE A 91 26.29 13.39 -3.43
N SER A 92 26.79 12.25 -2.97
CA SER A 92 27.77 12.18 -1.88
C SER A 92 29.13 12.78 -2.27
N GLU A 93 29.93 13.11 -1.26
CA GLU A 93 31.27 13.70 -1.45
C GLU A 93 32.22 12.81 -2.25
N ASP A 94 32.12 11.49 -2.07
CA ASP A 94 32.90 10.45 -2.74
C ASP A 94 32.35 10.08 -4.13
N LEU A 95 31.30 10.75 -4.60
CA LEU A 95 30.62 10.50 -5.88
C LEU A 95 30.03 9.10 -6.02
N ASN A 96 29.88 8.38 -4.91
CA ASN A 96 29.46 6.99 -4.95
C ASN A 96 27.96 6.81 -4.70
N PHE A 97 27.22 7.86 -4.33
CA PHE A 97 25.86 7.70 -3.84
C PHE A 97 24.91 8.81 -4.26
N TRP A 98 23.70 8.42 -4.69
CA TRP A 98 22.67 9.29 -5.23
C TRP A 98 21.36 9.17 -4.43
N PRO A 99 21.01 10.14 -3.57
CA PRO A 99 19.83 10.05 -2.74
C PRO A 99 18.52 10.15 -3.55
N ALA A 100 17.44 9.62 -2.97
CA ALA A 100 16.09 9.98 -3.42
C ALA A 100 15.75 11.41 -2.96
N LEU A 101 14.99 12.13 -3.77
CA LEU A 101 14.58 13.51 -3.50
C LEU A 101 13.08 13.58 -3.18
N ALA A 102 12.71 14.46 -2.25
CA ALA A 102 11.33 14.87 -2.01
C ALA A 102 11.19 16.38 -2.23
N TRP A 103 10.00 16.81 -2.64
CA TRP A 103 9.69 18.23 -2.73
C TRP A 103 9.37 18.76 -1.35
N ASP A 104 10.14 19.75 -0.91
CA ASP A 104 9.89 20.52 0.30
C ASP A 104 9.01 21.72 -0.05
N GLY A 105 7.78 21.73 0.44
CA GLY A 105 6.78 22.76 0.13
C GLY A 105 7.08 24.12 0.73
N GLU A 106 7.74 24.16 1.88
CA GLU A 106 8.08 25.38 2.60
C GLU A 106 9.25 26.10 1.93
N GLN A 107 10.31 25.36 1.62
CA GLN A 107 11.53 25.88 1.00
C GLN A 107 11.47 25.88 -0.54
N LYS A 108 10.40 25.32 -1.12
CA LYS A 108 10.15 25.22 -2.57
C LYS A 108 11.34 24.65 -3.35
N LYS A 109 11.94 23.59 -2.83
CA LYS A 109 13.10 22.93 -3.44
C LYS A 109 13.07 21.42 -3.24
N LEU A 110 13.85 20.71 -4.05
CA LEU A 110 14.04 19.27 -3.89
C LEU A 110 15.15 19.00 -2.88
N LEU A 111 14.82 18.26 -1.83
CA LEU A 111 15.73 17.90 -0.75
C LEU A 111 15.94 16.37 -0.70
N PRO A 112 17.14 15.91 -0.31
CA PRO A 112 17.38 14.49 -0.04
C PRO A 112 16.44 13.96 1.05
N VAL A 113 15.87 12.78 0.80
CA VAL A 113 15.06 12.05 1.79
C VAL A 113 16.01 11.41 2.79
N LYS A 114 16.00 11.89 4.04
CA LYS A 114 16.93 11.44 5.11
C LYS A 114 16.87 9.94 5.38
N SER A 115 15.71 9.32 5.23
CA SER A 115 15.47 7.89 5.48
C SER A 115 15.64 7.00 4.25
N SER A 116 16.05 7.55 3.10
CA SER A 116 16.20 6.78 1.86
C SER A 116 17.66 6.34 1.68
N PRO A 117 17.96 5.05 1.43
CA PRO A 117 19.32 4.58 1.24
C PRO A 117 19.85 4.88 -0.17
N GLY A 118 19.30 5.88 -0.88
CA GLY A 118 19.76 6.29 -2.21
C GLY A 118 20.03 5.14 -3.19
N LEU A 119 20.93 5.37 -4.14
CA LEU A 119 21.52 4.33 -4.99
C LEU A 119 23.03 4.55 -5.08
N PRO A 120 23.85 3.49 -4.91
CA PRO A 120 25.25 3.53 -5.28
C PRO A 120 25.44 3.82 -6.78
N THR A 121 26.51 4.52 -7.16
CA THR A 121 26.76 4.93 -8.55
C THR A 121 26.81 3.75 -9.51
N ALA A 122 27.44 2.64 -9.11
CA ALA A 122 27.48 1.42 -9.93
C ALA A 122 26.06 0.86 -10.19
N VAL A 123 25.25 0.75 -9.13
CA VAL A 123 23.87 0.25 -9.20
C VAL A 123 22.98 1.18 -10.03
N LEU A 124 23.10 2.49 -9.84
CA LEU A 124 22.41 3.50 -10.64
C LEU A 124 22.73 3.31 -12.14
N VAL A 125 24.01 3.19 -12.49
CA VAL A 125 24.47 2.99 -13.86
C VAL A 125 23.89 1.71 -14.45
N ASP A 126 23.82 0.63 -13.68
CA ASP A 126 23.22 -0.64 -14.11
C ASP A 126 21.71 -0.49 -14.38
N HIS A 127 20.97 0.20 -13.51
CA HIS A 127 19.55 0.50 -13.77
C HIS A 127 19.38 1.34 -15.04
N LEU A 128 20.19 2.37 -15.26
CA LEU A 128 20.12 3.21 -16.46
C LEU A 128 20.40 2.38 -17.73
N LYS A 129 21.46 1.57 -17.73
CA LYS A 129 21.81 0.66 -18.83
C LYS A 129 20.71 -0.37 -19.09
N ALA A 130 20.08 -0.90 -18.04
CA ALA A 130 19.00 -1.85 -18.17
C ALA A 130 17.73 -1.21 -18.75
N VAL A 131 17.36 0.01 -18.34
CA VAL A 131 16.26 0.77 -18.98
C VAL A 131 16.53 0.95 -20.48
N ILE A 132 17.74 1.39 -20.85
CA ILE A 132 18.14 1.57 -22.26
C ILE A 132 18.01 0.25 -23.03
N ARG A 133 18.44 -0.87 -22.45
CA ARG A 133 18.37 -2.21 -23.06
C ARG A 133 16.93 -2.70 -23.25
N HIS A 134 16.09 -2.55 -22.24
CA HIS A 134 14.76 -3.16 -22.22
C HIS A 134 13.67 -2.31 -22.88
N CYS A 135 13.85 -0.98 -22.97
CA CYS A 135 12.82 -0.07 -23.49
C CYS A 135 12.50 -0.24 -24.98
N THR A 136 13.36 -0.94 -25.74
CA THR A 136 13.14 -1.29 -27.15
C THR A 136 12.65 -2.72 -27.36
N GLY A 137 12.49 -3.51 -26.29
CA GLY A 137 11.96 -4.86 -26.39
C GLY A 137 10.51 -4.88 -26.86
N ASP A 138 10.11 -5.97 -27.50
CA ASP A 138 8.75 -6.14 -27.99
C ASP A 138 7.74 -5.99 -26.86
N TYR A 139 6.75 -5.13 -27.09
CA TYR A 139 5.69 -4.78 -26.15
C TYR A 139 6.18 -4.25 -24.79
N ALA A 140 7.47 -3.90 -24.64
CA ALA A 140 8.05 -3.44 -23.37
C ALA A 140 7.50 -2.08 -22.95
N LEU A 141 7.43 -1.14 -23.89
CA LEU A 141 6.93 0.21 -23.67
C LEU A 141 5.62 0.42 -24.44
N SER A 142 4.53 0.60 -23.70
CA SER A 142 3.21 0.87 -24.26
C SER A 142 3.03 2.37 -24.54
N ARG A 143 3.59 3.25 -23.71
CA ARG A 143 3.36 4.69 -23.78
C ARG A 143 4.58 5.47 -23.33
N PHE A 144 4.94 6.49 -24.10
CA PHE A 144 5.77 7.61 -23.65
C PHE A 144 5.42 8.83 -24.50
N HIS A 145 4.66 9.76 -23.95
CA HIS A 145 4.29 10.99 -24.65
C HIS A 145 4.07 12.15 -23.69
N PRO A 146 4.30 13.40 -24.13
CA PRO A 146 4.02 14.57 -23.32
C PRO A 146 2.51 14.86 -23.27
N VAL A 147 2.02 15.37 -22.14
CA VAL A 147 0.61 15.77 -21.95
C VAL A 147 0.20 16.95 -22.82
N ARG A 148 1.19 17.75 -23.27
CA ARG A 148 1.05 18.82 -24.24
C ARG A 148 2.16 18.73 -25.29
N PRO A 149 1.97 19.23 -26.51
CA PRO A 149 3.03 19.25 -27.51
C PRO A 149 4.29 19.94 -27.00
N ILE A 150 5.45 19.35 -27.28
CA ILE A 150 6.75 19.98 -27.04
C ILE A 150 7.15 20.79 -28.27
N SER A 151 7.81 21.94 -28.07
CA SER A 151 8.28 22.86 -29.10
C SER A 151 9.62 23.49 -28.67
N ASP A 152 10.23 24.31 -29.54
CA ASP A 152 11.45 25.06 -29.19
C ASP A 152 11.17 26.22 -28.21
N ALA A 153 9.97 26.80 -28.26
CA ALA A 153 9.55 27.91 -27.42
C ALA A 153 8.58 27.44 -26.34
N MET A 154 9.07 26.63 -25.40
CA MET A 154 8.25 26.14 -24.29
C MET A 154 8.14 27.20 -23.20
N THR A 155 6.92 27.45 -22.74
CA THR A 155 6.61 28.31 -21.59
C THR A 155 6.08 27.48 -20.41
N GLY A 156 6.16 28.03 -19.19
CA GLY A 156 5.74 27.37 -17.95
C GLY A 156 6.89 26.67 -17.20
N GLU A 157 6.59 26.07 -16.05
CA GLU A 157 7.61 25.49 -15.17
C GLU A 157 8.11 24.10 -15.62
N SER A 158 7.21 23.27 -16.16
CA SER A 158 7.54 21.90 -16.58
C SER A 158 6.64 21.37 -17.68
N VAL A 159 7.07 20.26 -18.29
CA VAL A 159 6.29 19.37 -19.15
C VAL A 159 6.14 18.04 -18.45
N VAL A 160 4.93 17.52 -18.43
CA VAL A 160 4.65 16.18 -17.92
C VAL A 160 4.63 15.19 -19.08
N PHE A 161 5.36 14.09 -18.95
CA PHE A 161 5.29 12.94 -19.85
C PHE A 161 4.62 11.77 -19.13
N LEU A 162 3.66 11.15 -19.81
CA LEU A 162 3.03 9.92 -19.37
C LEU A 162 3.81 8.74 -19.94
N LEU A 163 4.29 7.89 -19.05
CA LEU A 163 5.06 6.69 -19.36
C LEU A 163 4.26 5.48 -18.90
N GLN A 164 4.09 4.47 -19.76
CA GLN A 164 3.49 3.19 -19.38
C GLN A 164 4.28 2.03 -19.97
N VAL A 165 4.58 1.04 -19.14
CA VAL A 165 5.20 -0.23 -19.55
C VAL A 165 4.13 -1.26 -19.93
N GLY A 166 4.52 -2.27 -20.69
CA GLY A 166 3.66 -3.41 -20.99
C GLY A 166 3.43 -4.32 -19.77
N LEU A 167 2.48 -5.26 -19.89
CA LEU A 167 2.10 -6.16 -18.80
C LEU A 167 2.70 -7.56 -18.90
N ALA A 168 3.04 -8.02 -20.11
CA ALA A 168 3.21 -9.46 -20.36
C ALA A 168 4.60 -9.88 -20.83
N SER A 169 5.40 -8.97 -21.43
CA SER A 169 6.73 -9.35 -21.90
C SER A 169 7.77 -9.25 -20.79
N ASP A 170 8.77 -10.15 -20.83
CA ASP A 170 9.91 -10.14 -19.91
C ASP A 170 10.63 -8.78 -19.91
N SER A 171 10.80 -8.18 -21.10
CA SER A 171 11.32 -6.82 -21.24
C SER A 171 10.45 -5.77 -20.55
N ALA A 172 9.11 -5.90 -20.57
CA ALA A 172 8.22 -4.97 -19.90
C ALA A 172 8.35 -5.06 -18.37
N MET A 173 8.39 -6.28 -17.83
CA MET A 173 8.55 -6.52 -16.39
C MET A 173 9.89 -5.96 -15.88
N LYS A 174 10.98 -6.26 -16.60
CA LYS A 174 12.32 -5.73 -16.28
C LYS A 174 12.36 -4.21 -16.40
N LEU A 175 11.79 -3.63 -17.46
CA LEU A 175 11.71 -2.19 -17.63
C LEU A 175 10.97 -1.50 -16.48
N GLY A 176 9.81 -2.03 -16.07
CA GLY A 176 9.04 -1.49 -14.95
C GLY A 176 9.81 -1.55 -13.63
N LEU A 177 10.57 -2.62 -13.41
CA LEU A 177 11.44 -2.79 -12.24
C LEU A 177 12.52 -1.70 -12.18
N HIS A 178 13.30 -1.53 -13.25
CA HIS A 178 14.36 -0.53 -13.25
C HIS A 178 13.82 0.91 -13.23
N LEU A 179 12.66 1.18 -13.82
CA LEU A 179 12.03 2.50 -13.72
C LEU A 179 11.59 2.83 -12.29
N ARG A 180 11.06 1.85 -11.54
CA ARG A 180 10.73 2.06 -10.11
C ARG A 180 11.97 2.33 -9.27
N ALA A 181 13.06 1.60 -9.51
CA ALA A 181 14.33 1.81 -8.83
C ALA A 181 14.87 3.25 -9.01
N LEU A 182 14.58 3.86 -10.16
CA LEU A 182 15.03 5.22 -10.50
C LEU A 182 14.05 6.31 -10.03
N CYS A 183 12.88 5.95 -9.50
CA CYS A 183 11.89 6.92 -9.04
C CYS A 183 12.50 7.85 -8.00
N MET A 184 12.26 9.16 -8.18
CA MET A 184 12.74 10.22 -7.30
C MET A 184 14.27 10.33 -7.14
N ASN A 185 15.07 9.53 -7.84
CA ASN A 185 16.51 9.57 -7.70
C ASN A 185 17.10 10.91 -8.20
N SER A 186 18.07 11.44 -7.46
CA SER A 186 18.69 12.74 -7.74
C SER A 186 19.41 12.81 -9.08
N ALA A 187 19.91 11.69 -9.63
CA ALA A 187 20.60 11.65 -10.92
C ALA A 187 19.72 12.15 -12.09
N LEU A 188 18.40 12.01 -11.98
CA LEU A 188 17.46 12.51 -12.99
C LEU A 188 17.49 14.05 -13.11
N GLN A 189 17.95 14.75 -12.06
CA GLN A 189 18.11 16.20 -12.09
C GLN A 189 19.20 16.66 -13.05
N LEU A 190 20.13 15.79 -13.45
CA LEU A 190 21.11 16.08 -14.50
C LEU A 190 20.43 16.42 -15.82
N CYS A 191 19.21 15.93 -16.05
CA CYS A 191 18.36 16.23 -17.19
C CYS A 191 17.17 17.14 -16.84
N GLY A 192 17.20 17.77 -15.65
CA GLY A 192 16.09 18.57 -15.14
C GLY A 192 14.79 17.78 -14.96
N CYS A 193 14.88 16.46 -14.73
CA CYS A 193 13.73 15.56 -14.69
C CYS A 193 13.48 14.98 -13.30
N SER A 194 12.22 14.64 -13.02
CA SER A 194 11.81 13.77 -11.92
C SER A 194 10.91 12.66 -12.44
N LEU A 195 11.21 11.41 -12.08
CA LEU A 195 10.39 10.24 -12.39
C LEU A 195 9.64 9.81 -11.14
N LYS A 196 8.34 9.53 -11.28
CA LYS A 196 7.50 9.00 -10.20
C LYS A 196 6.45 8.04 -10.76
N PRO A 197 5.87 7.15 -9.95
CA PRO A 197 4.69 6.39 -10.37
C PRO A 197 3.50 7.31 -10.69
N ASP A 198 2.67 6.94 -11.66
CA ASP A 198 1.44 7.66 -12.01
C ASP A 198 0.36 7.37 -10.96
N ARG A 199 -0.13 8.43 -10.32
CA ARG A 199 -1.06 8.40 -9.18
C ARG A 199 -0.60 7.55 -8.01
N VAL A 200 0.21 8.21 -7.20
CA VAL A 200 0.24 7.98 -5.77
C VAL A 200 -0.17 9.29 -5.10
N SER A 201 -1.45 9.45 -4.75
CA SER A 201 -1.81 10.35 -3.65
C SER A 201 -1.48 9.61 -2.36
N LEU A 202 -0.22 9.69 -1.93
CA LEU A 202 0.17 9.42 -0.55
C LEU A 202 0.01 10.75 0.19
N GLY A 203 -0.92 10.80 1.15
CA GLY A 203 -0.63 11.60 2.34
C GLY A 203 0.56 10.96 3.05
N ASP A 204 1.60 11.75 3.28
CA ASP A 204 2.69 11.66 4.27
C ASP A 204 3.29 10.32 4.73
N SER A 205 3.10 9.22 3.99
CA SER A 205 3.80 7.94 4.25
C SER A 205 4.78 7.64 3.12
N GLY A 206 5.91 8.34 3.16
CA GLY A 206 7.10 8.04 2.38
C GLY A 206 7.75 6.73 2.84
N MET A 207 7.17 5.58 2.50
CA MET A 207 7.77 4.25 2.73
C MET A 207 7.37 3.29 1.61
N CYS A 208 8.13 3.30 0.51
CA CYS A 208 8.18 2.19 -0.44
C CYS A 208 9.57 2.05 -1.10
N TYR A 209 10.62 2.50 -0.41
CA TYR A 209 12.00 2.43 -0.90
C TYR A 209 12.83 1.39 -0.13
N LEU A 210 12.57 1.21 1.18
CA LEU A 210 13.35 0.32 2.05
C LEU A 210 13.10 -1.18 1.84
N GLY A 211 11.84 -1.59 1.65
CA GLY A 211 11.50 -3.02 1.41
C GLY A 211 11.93 -3.56 0.04
N TRP A 212 12.41 -2.71 -0.86
CA TRP A 212 12.84 -3.09 -2.21
C TRP A 212 14.37 -3.11 -2.36
N LEU A 213 15.11 -2.31 -1.56
CA LEU A 213 16.57 -2.36 -1.51
C LEU A 213 17.09 -3.60 -0.78
N SER A 214 16.36 -4.15 0.19
CA SER A 214 16.67 -5.46 0.81
C SER A 214 16.65 -6.60 -0.23
N TRP A 215 15.74 -6.56 -1.21
CA TRP A 215 15.71 -7.52 -2.32
C TRP A 215 16.92 -7.40 -3.27
N LEU A 216 17.52 -6.21 -3.42
CA LEU A 216 18.75 -6.02 -4.20
C LEU A 216 19.99 -6.50 -3.45
N SER A 217 19.99 -6.46 -2.11
CA SER A 217 21.02 -7.09 -1.27
C SER A 217 21.01 -8.61 -1.45
N ASP A 218 19.82 -9.22 -1.50
CA ASP A 218 19.65 -10.67 -1.75
C ASP A 218 20.01 -11.09 -3.18
N ALA A 219 20.12 -10.13 -4.11
CA ALA A 219 20.59 -10.33 -5.48
C ALA A 219 22.14 -10.21 -5.62
N GLY A 220 22.86 -10.03 -4.50
CA GLY A 220 24.33 -10.12 -4.45
C GLY A 220 25.09 -8.82 -4.68
N VAL A 221 24.50 -7.65 -4.35
CA VAL A 221 25.22 -6.37 -4.34
C VAL A 221 25.43 -5.92 -2.90
N ASP A 222 26.66 -6.08 -2.41
CA ASP A 222 27.07 -5.84 -1.03
C ASP A 222 27.15 -4.32 -0.75
N ALA A 223 26.23 -3.79 0.05
CA ALA A 223 26.25 -2.41 0.54
C ALA A 223 26.35 -2.43 2.07
N GLY A 224 27.57 -2.61 2.57
CA GLY A 224 27.83 -2.77 4.00
C GLY A 224 27.53 -1.52 4.82
N VAL A 225 26.48 -1.58 5.65
CA VAL A 225 26.34 -0.83 6.91
C VAL A 225 25.50 -1.69 7.88
N GLY A 226 25.98 -1.86 9.13
CA GLY A 226 25.40 -2.76 10.14
C GLY A 226 24.12 -2.26 10.82
N GLU A 227 23.36 -3.20 11.37
CA GLU A 227 21.96 -3.07 11.82
C GLU A 227 21.72 -2.27 13.12
N GLU A 228 22.74 -1.84 13.88
CA GLU A 228 22.54 -1.38 15.26
C GLU A 228 22.34 0.15 15.48
N GLU A 229 22.30 0.98 14.43
CA GLU A 229 22.18 2.46 14.60
C GLU A 229 20.78 3.05 14.31
N TRP A 230 19.76 2.23 14.02
CA TRP A 230 18.48 2.71 13.44
C TRP A 230 17.35 3.05 14.44
N ALA A 231 17.54 2.88 15.75
CA ALA A 231 16.43 2.88 16.71
C ALA A 231 16.04 4.24 17.34
N GLU A 232 16.77 5.34 17.12
CA GLU A 232 16.50 6.61 17.85
C GLU A 232 15.81 7.75 17.08
N LEU A 233 15.42 7.60 15.81
CA LEU A 233 14.97 8.74 14.97
C LEU A 233 13.46 8.83 14.68
N LEU A 234 12.60 8.28 15.54
CA LEU A 234 11.16 8.13 15.30
C LEU A 234 10.24 9.10 16.08
N TRP A 235 10.53 10.39 16.18
CA TRP A 235 9.51 11.38 16.61
C TRP A 235 9.78 12.78 16.04
N LEU A 236 8.86 13.32 15.22
CA LEU A 236 8.43 14.73 15.15
C LEU A 236 7.40 14.96 14.03
N GLU A 237 6.28 15.57 14.41
CA GLU A 237 5.05 15.79 13.64
C GLU A 237 5.05 17.02 12.70
N ALA A 238 3.99 17.08 11.85
CA ALA A 238 3.24 18.26 11.32
C ALA A 238 3.52 18.73 9.86
N PRO A 239 2.63 19.55 9.23
CA PRO A 239 1.21 19.34 8.91
C PRO A 239 0.83 19.65 7.42
N SER A 240 -0.43 19.40 7.06
CA SER A 240 -1.06 19.51 5.73
C SER A 240 -0.91 20.86 5.00
N ILE A 241 -0.69 20.83 3.67
CA ILE A 241 -0.90 21.97 2.75
C ILE A 241 -1.62 21.50 1.47
N LEU A 242 -2.91 21.87 1.34
CA LEU A 242 -3.50 22.47 0.13
C LEU A 242 -4.97 22.81 0.37
N GLY A 243 -5.18 23.98 0.96
CA GLY A 243 -6.33 24.83 0.66
C GLY A 243 -5.91 25.95 -0.31
N LEU A 244 -6.91 26.51 -1.00
CA LEU A 244 -6.94 27.70 -1.86
C LEU A 244 -6.73 27.44 -3.37
N ALA A 245 -7.59 27.92 -4.28
CA ALA A 245 -8.81 28.75 -4.19
C ALA A 245 -9.57 28.68 -5.54
N LEU A 246 -10.87 28.99 -5.67
CA LEU A 246 -11.54 30.31 -5.78
C LEU A 246 -13.02 30.08 -6.22
N PRO A 247 -13.93 31.08 -6.34
CA PRO A 247 -14.24 32.25 -5.51
C PRO A 247 -15.77 32.41 -5.22
N GLY A 248 -16.11 33.26 -4.24
CA GLY A 248 -17.41 33.97 -4.21
C GLY A 248 -18.36 33.63 -3.06
N ALA A 249 -18.28 34.42 -1.97
CA ALA A 249 -19.43 34.88 -1.19
C ALA A 249 -18.94 35.90 -0.15
N GLU A 250 -19.77 36.89 0.10
CA GLU A 250 -19.48 38.16 0.76
C GLU A 250 -19.17 38.05 2.25
N THR A 251 -18.44 39.05 2.73
CA THR A 251 -18.06 39.34 4.11
C THR A 251 -19.26 39.46 5.05
N ILE A 252 -19.18 38.84 6.24
CA ILE A 252 -19.86 39.32 7.45
C ILE A 252 -18.85 39.30 8.61
N ASP A 253 -18.66 40.48 9.18
CA ASP A 253 -17.86 40.85 10.35
C ASP A 253 -18.67 40.60 11.63
N VAL A 254 -18.10 39.91 12.64
CA VAL A 254 -18.44 40.15 14.06
C VAL A 254 -17.29 39.74 15.00
N SER A 255 -16.80 40.74 15.71
CA SER A 255 -15.91 40.83 16.89
C SER A 255 -15.87 39.69 17.94
N GLU A 256 -14.68 39.50 18.52
CA GLU A 256 -14.37 38.81 19.79
C GLU A 256 -15.14 39.38 21.00
N PRO A 257 -15.28 38.59 22.08
CA PRO A 257 -14.95 39.16 23.38
C PRO A 257 -14.17 38.24 24.34
N THR A 258 -13.49 38.95 25.22
CA THR A 258 -12.54 38.64 26.30
C THR A 258 -13.10 37.92 27.54
N PHE A 259 -12.17 37.32 28.31
CA PHE A 259 -12.26 36.74 29.66
C PHE A 259 -12.87 37.66 30.74
N PRO A 260 -13.19 37.12 31.94
CA PRO A 260 -12.34 37.47 33.09
C PRO A 260 -12.07 36.36 34.14
N SER A 261 -10.96 36.58 34.84
CA SER A 261 -10.40 35.95 36.05
C SER A 261 -10.99 36.49 37.36
N GLU A 262 -10.85 35.76 38.48
CA GLU A 262 -10.53 36.23 39.86
C GLU A 262 -10.54 35.04 40.86
N SER A 263 -9.45 34.76 41.61
CA SER A 263 -9.10 35.17 43.01
C SER A 263 -9.84 34.35 44.10
N SER A 264 -9.36 33.99 45.29
CA SER A 264 -8.18 34.30 46.13
C SER A 264 -8.18 33.32 47.34
N GLU A 265 -6.97 33.01 47.85
CA GLU A 265 -6.56 32.87 49.28
C GLU A 265 -7.40 32.10 50.33
N HIS A 266 -6.76 31.18 51.07
CA HIS A 266 -6.51 31.27 52.53
C HIS A 266 -5.57 30.12 52.97
N GLY A 267 -4.54 30.45 53.76
CA GLY A 267 -3.60 29.51 54.35
C GLY A 267 -3.72 29.47 55.86
N GLU A 268 -3.21 28.41 56.49
CA GLU A 268 -2.75 28.41 57.88
C GLU A 268 -1.78 27.23 58.14
N ASN A 269 -0.73 27.52 58.91
CA ASN A 269 0.41 26.66 59.29
C ASN A 269 0.17 26.00 60.66
N ILE A 270 0.59 24.73 60.88
CA ILE A 270 1.15 24.23 62.16
C ILE A 270 2.15 23.08 61.88
N GLU A 271 3.37 23.16 62.46
CA GLU A 271 4.47 22.16 62.42
C GLU A 271 4.35 21.05 63.53
N PRO A 272 5.40 20.28 63.91
CA PRO A 272 5.81 18.98 63.33
C PRO A 272 5.81 17.83 64.37
N GLY A 273 5.78 16.56 63.95
CA GLY A 273 6.10 15.48 64.89
C GLY A 273 5.77 14.04 64.50
N SER A 274 6.80 13.20 64.62
CA SER A 274 6.83 11.74 64.85
C SER A 274 6.38 10.79 63.74
N ALA A 275 7.38 10.02 63.29
CA ALA A 275 7.24 8.71 62.67
C ALA A 275 6.61 7.71 63.65
N ASP A 276 5.60 6.95 63.21
CA ASP A 276 5.70 5.49 63.16
C ASP A 276 4.47 4.82 62.50
N SER A 277 4.79 3.94 61.56
CA SER A 277 4.13 2.67 61.20
C SER A 277 2.64 2.58 60.80
N LEU A 278 2.47 2.07 59.57
CA LEU A 278 1.52 1.04 59.11
C LEU A 278 0.03 1.18 59.47
N ALA A 279 -0.78 1.54 58.46
CA ALA A 279 -1.86 0.72 57.88
C ALA A 279 -2.83 1.61 57.08
N GLY A 280 -3.13 1.23 55.83
CA GLY A 280 -4.23 1.84 55.08
C GLY A 280 -3.91 2.19 53.63
N TYR A 281 -3.42 1.23 52.83
CA TYR A 281 -3.57 1.33 51.38
C TYR A 281 -4.90 0.66 51.01
N SER A 282 -5.93 1.47 50.78
CA SER A 282 -7.15 0.99 50.11
C SER A 282 -6.76 0.56 48.70
N PRO A 283 -7.01 -0.69 48.28
CA PRO A 283 -6.80 -1.07 46.89
C PRO A 283 -7.79 -0.27 46.03
N SER A 284 -7.23 0.46 45.06
CA SER A 284 -7.95 0.92 43.87
C SER A 284 -8.78 -0.26 43.32
N PRO A 285 -10.03 -0.05 42.85
CA PRO A 285 -10.89 -1.16 42.42
C PRO A 285 -10.12 -1.97 41.38
N ALA A 286 -9.89 -3.25 41.71
CA ALA A 286 -9.22 -4.19 40.83
C ALA A 286 -9.87 -4.09 39.46
N ALA A 287 -9.10 -3.69 38.45
CA ALA A 287 -9.49 -3.84 37.06
C ALA A 287 -9.95 -5.29 36.91
N SER A 288 -11.20 -5.48 36.47
CA SER A 288 -11.76 -6.80 36.19
C SER A 288 -10.71 -7.62 35.42
N PRO A 289 -10.44 -8.89 35.80
CA PRO A 289 -9.41 -9.68 35.15
C PRO A 289 -9.68 -9.69 33.63
N VAL A 290 -8.70 -9.24 32.86
CA VAL A 290 -8.75 -9.32 31.39
C VAL A 290 -8.77 -10.80 31.04
N VAL A 291 -9.96 -11.32 30.73
CA VAL A 291 -10.13 -12.70 30.27
C VAL A 291 -9.48 -12.80 28.89
N ARG A 292 -8.25 -13.30 28.82
CA ARG A 292 -7.58 -13.57 27.54
C ARG A 292 -8.31 -14.68 26.79
N ARG A 293 -8.56 -14.45 25.50
CA ARG A 293 -9.33 -15.37 24.64
C ARG A 293 -8.51 -15.81 23.45
N GLY A 294 -8.87 -16.96 22.91
CA GLY A 294 -8.16 -17.51 21.77
C GLY A 294 -8.92 -18.62 21.06
N PHE A 295 -8.31 -19.10 19.99
CA PHE A 295 -8.83 -20.12 19.12
C PHE A 295 -7.96 -21.37 19.23
N ASN A 296 -8.59 -22.52 19.50
CA ASN A 296 -7.95 -23.82 19.28
C ASN A 296 -7.92 -24.07 17.77
N LEU A 297 -6.75 -24.33 17.19
CA LEU A 297 -6.57 -24.37 15.74
C LEU A 297 -6.61 -25.79 15.18
N HIS A 298 -7.45 -25.99 14.17
CA HIS A 298 -7.45 -27.17 13.34
C HIS A 298 -6.61 -26.89 12.08
N VAL A 299 -5.31 -27.17 12.16
CA VAL A 299 -4.37 -27.02 11.04
C VAL A 299 -4.50 -28.18 10.06
N SER A 300 -4.30 -27.91 8.76
CA SER A 300 -4.27 -28.94 7.72
C SER A 300 -3.09 -29.89 7.94
N GLU A 301 -3.30 -31.19 7.77
CA GLU A 301 -2.22 -32.20 7.86
C GLU A 301 -1.23 -32.10 6.69
N GLU A 302 -1.67 -31.53 5.56
CA GLU A 302 -0.87 -31.32 4.36
C GLU A 302 0.04 -30.08 4.44
N LEU A 303 -0.13 -29.23 5.46
CA LEU A 303 0.63 -28.00 5.62
C LEU A 303 2.01 -28.29 6.21
N GLN A 304 3.06 -27.97 5.46
CA GLN A 304 4.43 -28.06 5.95
C GLN A 304 4.75 -26.91 6.90
N LEU A 305 5.18 -27.23 8.12
CA LEU A 305 5.54 -26.26 9.18
C LEU A 305 7.05 -26.26 9.51
N GLU A 306 7.86 -26.91 8.67
CA GLU A 306 9.31 -27.03 8.84
C GLU A 306 10.07 -25.77 8.37
N ARG A 307 11.34 -25.65 8.79
CA ARG A 307 12.24 -24.50 8.54
C ARG A 307 12.51 -24.28 7.04
N PRO A 308 12.88 -23.06 6.59
CA PRO A 308 13.33 -21.90 7.37
C PRO A 308 12.18 -21.10 8.02
N GLU A 309 12.51 -20.38 9.10
CA GLU A 309 11.56 -19.45 9.70
C GLU A 309 11.31 -18.26 8.76
N PRO A 310 10.07 -17.75 8.68
CA PRO A 310 9.77 -16.60 7.85
C PRO A 310 10.54 -15.37 8.33
N GLU A 311 10.84 -14.44 7.43
CA GLU A 311 11.42 -13.14 7.80
C GLU A 311 10.34 -12.14 8.26
N ASN A 312 9.08 -12.34 7.85
CA ASN A 312 7.98 -11.45 8.16
C ASN A 312 7.39 -11.75 9.56
N ALA A 313 7.32 -10.74 10.43
CA ALA A 313 6.75 -10.86 11.77
C ALA A 313 5.34 -11.49 11.81
N SER A 314 4.48 -11.14 10.85
CA SER A 314 3.12 -11.71 10.72
C SER A 314 3.17 -13.22 10.42
N GLU A 315 4.10 -13.63 9.57
CA GLU A 315 4.30 -15.05 9.22
C GLU A 315 4.94 -15.81 10.38
N CYS A 316 5.84 -15.21 11.16
CA CYS A 316 6.42 -15.79 12.37
C CYS A 316 5.35 -16.03 13.44
N LEU A 317 4.53 -15.02 13.73
CA LEU A 317 3.40 -15.15 14.67
C LEU A 317 2.43 -16.23 14.21
N ALA A 318 2.12 -16.26 12.90
CA ALA A 318 1.26 -17.30 12.35
C ALA A 318 1.86 -18.69 12.47
N LEU A 319 3.15 -18.86 12.15
CA LEU A 319 3.85 -20.13 12.26
C LEU A 319 3.86 -20.64 13.70
N ARG A 320 4.10 -19.76 14.67
CA ARG A 320 4.07 -20.09 16.10
C ARG A 320 2.69 -20.57 16.52
N ALA A 321 1.64 -19.80 16.20
CA ALA A 321 0.27 -20.17 16.52
C ALA A 321 -0.13 -21.51 15.90
N LEU A 322 0.22 -21.75 14.63
CA LEU A 322 -0.02 -23.02 13.94
C LEU A 322 0.67 -24.20 14.61
N ARG A 323 1.92 -24.05 15.07
CA ARG A 323 2.67 -25.07 15.80
C ARG A 323 2.07 -25.35 17.18
N ASP A 324 1.71 -24.29 17.90
CA ASP A 324 1.12 -24.35 19.24
C ASP A 324 -0.34 -24.84 19.20
N ARG A 325 -0.94 -24.90 18.00
CA ARG A 325 -2.36 -25.22 17.76
C ARG A 325 -3.29 -24.29 18.54
N TRP A 326 -2.82 -23.07 18.83
CA TRP A 326 -3.52 -22.07 19.61
C TRP A 326 -3.18 -20.67 19.11
N LEU A 327 -4.18 -19.80 19.03
CA LEU A 327 -4.04 -18.40 18.65
C LEU A 327 -4.76 -17.50 19.65
N TRP A 328 -4.05 -16.57 20.29
CA TRP A 328 -4.69 -15.54 21.11
C TRP A 328 -5.34 -14.47 20.23
N GLU A 329 -6.48 -13.92 20.65
CA GLU A 329 -7.15 -12.82 19.93
C GLU A 329 -6.23 -11.59 19.84
N GLU A 330 -5.44 -11.32 20.88
CA GLU A 330 -4.45 -10.24 20.88
C GLU A 330 -3.33 -10.46 19.85
N ASP A 331 -2.88 -11.71 19.68
CA ASP A 331 -1.87 -12.06 18.69
C ASP A 331 -2.44 -11.94 17.27
N LEU A 332 -3.72 -12.24 17.07
CA LEU A 332 -4.40 -12.05 15.78
C LEU A 332 -4.57 -10.56 15.45
N LEU A 333 -4.86 -9.72 16.44
CA LEU A 333 -4.89 -8.27 16.27
C LEU A 333 -3.50 -7.73 15.91
N CYS A 334 -2.48 -8.08 16.69
CA CYS A 334 -1.08 -7.70 16.44
C CYS A 334 -0.63 -8.15 15.05
N LEU A 335 -0.89 -9.41 14.69
CA LEU A 335 -0.59 -9.94 13.35
C LEU A 335 -1.28 -9.10 12.27
N THR A 336 -2.54 -8.72 12.45
CA THR A 336 -3.31 -7.93 11.47
C THR A 336 -2.70 -6.55 11.23
N GLU A 337 -2.16 -5.91 12.27
CA GLU A 337 -1.50 -4.60 12.17
C GLU A 337 -0.23 -4.64 11.31
N HIS A 338 0.40 -5.82 11.19
CA HIS A 338 1.61 -6.04 10.39
C HIS A 338 1.32 -6.57 8.97
N LEU A 339 0.06 -6.84 8.62
CA LEU A 339 -0.33 -7.27 7.28
C LEU A 339 -0.41 -6.09 6.31
N PRO A 340 -0.14 -6.31 5.01
CA PRO A 340 -0.29 -5.27 4.02
C PRO A 340 -1.78 -4.90 3.87
N SER A 341 -2.14 -3.70 4.30
CA SER A 341 -3.50 -3.19 4.17
C SER A 341 -3.88 -3.09 2.69
N SER A 342 -4.87 -3.89 2.26
CA SER A 342 -5.46 -3.81 0.92
C SER A 342 -6.39 -2.59 0.76
N THR A 343 -6.56 -1.80 1.81
CA THR A 343 -7.35 -0.56 1.85
C THR A 343 -6.42 0.61 2.07
N ARG A 344 -5.98 1.22 0.96
CA ARG A 344 -5.40 2.57 0.94
C ARG A 344 -6.46 3.66 1.09
N ASN A 345 -7.48 3.38 1.89
CA ASN A 345 -8.41 4.37 2.37
C ASN A 345 -8.23 4.35 3.89
N PHE A 346 -7.67 5.42 4.46
CA PHE A 346 -8.35 6.00 5.61
C PHE A 346 -9.78 6.29 5.12
N GLN A 347 -10.65 5.27 5.08
CA GLN A 347 -12.02 5.54 5.45
C GLN A 347 -11.82 6.06 6.85
N ARG A 348 -11.88 7.39 7.02
CA ARG A 348 -12.31 7.94 8.29
C ARG A 348 -13.44 7.02 8.70
N SER A 349 -13.23 6.24 9.75
CA SER A 349 -14.37 5.66 10.40
C SER A 349 -15.28 6.85 10.61
N THR A 350 -16.51 6.73 10.14
CA THR A 350 -17.51 7.77 10.41
C THR A 350 -17.73 7.92 11.94
N GLN A 351 -17.06 7.08 12.75
CA GLN A 351 -16.77 7.20 14.18
C GLN A 351 -15.24 7.14 14.46
N GLY A 352 -14.51 8.26 14.33
CA GLY A 352 -13.16 8.44 14.90
C GLY A 352 -11.94 8.00 14.07
N ASP A 353 -10.75 8.38 14.54
CA ASP A 353 -9.44 8.15 13.90
C ASP A 353 -8.83 6.77 14.20
N TYR A 354 -9.64 5.70 14.17
CA TYR A 354 -9.11 4.34 14.39
C TYR A 354 -8.27 3.87 13.19
N TRP A 355 -7.16 3.18 13.47
CA TRP A 355 -6.41 2.46 12.44
C TRP A 355 -7.27 1.34 11.85
N SER A 356 -7.30 1.25 10.52
CA SER A 356 -8.08 0.26 9.78
C SER A 356 -7.18 -0.56 8.86
N CYS A 357 -7.44 -1.87 8.80
CA CYS A 357 -6.70 -2.79 7.96
C CYS A 357 -7.64 -3.86 7.39
N SER A 358 -7.36 -4.28 6.16
CA SER A 358 -8.01 -5.45 5.57
C SER A 358 -7.00 -6.31 4.82
N PHE A 359 -7.08 -7.61 5.00
CA PHE A 359 -6.27 -8.58 4.26
C PHE A 359 -7.15 -9.70 3.71
N LEU A 360 -6.98 -10.02 2.43
CA LEU A 360 -7.73 -11.05 1.72
C LEU A 360 -6.78 -12.12 1.19
N THR A 361 -7.21 -13.37 1.26
CA THR A 361 -6.44 -14.54 0.81
C THR A 361 -7.37 -15.68 0.36
N GLY A 362 -6.83 -16.62 -0.41
CA GLY A 362 -7.49 -17.81 -0.93
C GLY A 362 -7.70 -17.72 -2.44
N ALA A 363 -8.84 -18.19 -2.92
CA ALA A 363 -9.13 -18.21 -4.35
C ALA A 363 -9.69 -16.88 -4.88
N PHE A 364 -9.38 -16.55 -6.13
CA PHE A 364 -10.03 -15.47 -6.88
C PHE A 364 -10.63 -16.00 -8.18
N ILE A 365 -11.73 -15.36 -8.61
CA ILE A 365 -12.34 -15.57 -9.92
C ILE A 365 -12.71 -14.20 -10.50
N HIS A 366 -12.12 -13.87 -11.64
CA HIS A 366 -12.32 -12.62 -12.35
C HIS A 366 -12.46 -12.87 -13.86
N GLY A 367 -13.70 -12.82 -14.35
CA GLY A 367 -14.01 -13.12 -15.75
C GLY A 367 -13.66 -14.56 -16.09
N VAL A 368 -12.73 -14.76 -17.03
CA VAL A 368 -12.21 -16.08 -17.41
C VAL A 368 -10.99 -16.52 -16.59
N ALA A 369 -10.43 -15.63 -15.76
CA ALA A 369 -9.28 -15.94 -14.93
C ALA A 369 -9.73 -16.47 -13.55
N ALA A 370 -9.13 -17.55 -13.11
CA ALA A 370 -9.31 -18.14 -11.79
C ALA A 370 -7.95 -18.60 -11.27
N GLY A 371 -7.77 -18.58 -9.95
CA GLY A 371 -6.57 -19.11 -9.32
C GLY A 371 -6.45 -18.76 -7.85
N VAL A 372 -5.26 -19.01 -7.29
CA VAL A 372 -4.90 -18.64 -5.92
C VAL A 372 -4.33 -17.21 -5.87
N MET A 373 -4.82 -16.39 -4.94
CA MET A 373 -4.38 -15.02 -4.73
C MET A 373 -2.89 -14.94 -4.39
N ASN A 374 -2.22 -13.86 -4.81
CA ASN A 374 -0.79 -13.68 -4.51
C ASN A 374 -0.50 -13.61 -3.00
N ASN A 375 -1.41 -13.02 -2.22
CA ASN A 375 -1.33 -12.96 -0.77
C ASN A 375 -1.27 -14.36 -0.14
N SER A 376 -1.91 -15.37 -0.73
CA SER A 376 -1.86 -16.75 -0.22
C SER A 376 -0.48 -17.39 -0.35
N ARG A 377 0.29 -16.96 -1.35
CA ARG A 377 1.66 -17.43 -1.56
C ARG A 377 2.68 -16.62 -0.77
N ARG A 378 2.47 -15.29 -0.72
CA ARG A 378 3.37 -14.38 0.01
C ARG A 378 3.23 -14.48 1.53
N PHE A 379 2.02 -14.78 1.99
CA PHE A 379 1.68 -14.93 3.40
C PHE A 379 1.07 -16.31 3.64
N GLU A 380 1.86 -17.35 3.39
CA GLU A 380 1.42 -18.73 3.44
C GLU A 380 0.93 -19.14 4.84
N LYS A 381 1.71 -18.83 5.88
CA LYS A 381 1.40 -19.24 7.26
C LYS A 381 0.24 -18.43 7.81
N VAL A 382 0.16 -17.13 7.52
CA VAL A 382 -1.03 -16.32 7.88
C VAL A 382 -2.26 -16.87 7.18
N THR A 383 -2.15 -17.18 5.89
CA THR A 383 -3.28 -17.74 5.13
C THR A 383 -3.78 -19.04 5.73
N ALA A 384 -2.86 -19.94 6.06
CA ALA A 384 -3.20 -21.20 6.70
C ALA A 384 -3.74 -21.02 8.12
N LEU A 385 -3.25 -20.04 8.88
CA LEU A 385 -3.77 -19.68 10.20
C LEU A 385 -5.23 -19.23 10.11
N LEU A 386 -5.56 -18.30 9.20
CA LEU A 386 -6.93 -17.82 9.03
C LEU A 386 -7.87 -18.96 8.62
N ALA A 387 -7.42 -19.84 7.72
CA ALA A 387 -8.18 -21.03 7.36
C ALA A 387 -8.36 -22.00 8.54
N ALA A 388 -7.33 -22.19 9.37
CA ALA A 388 -7.39 -23.04 10.56
C ALA A 388 -8.38 -22.50 11.60
N VAL A 389 -8.41 -21.18 11.84
CA VAL A 389 -9.43 -20.54 12.70
C VAL A 389 -10.83 -20.82 12.18
N LEU A 390 -11.08 -20.57 10.88
CA LEU A 390 -12.39 -20.82 10.26
C LEU A 390 -12.81 -22.30 10.34
N ARG A 391 -11.88 -23.24 10.13
CA ARG A 391 -12.14 -24.67 10.27
C ARG A 391 -12.49 -25.07 11.69
N SER A 392 -11.87 -24.46 12.68
CA SER A 392 -12.13 -24.74 14.09
C SER A 392 -13.49 -24.24 14.52
N VAL A 393 -13.82 -23.00 14.19
CA VAL A 393 -15.07 -22.37 14.66
C VAL A 393 -16.26 -22.81 13.83
N ALA A 394 -16.09 -23.03 12.52
CA ALA A 394 -17.15 -23.42 11.59
C ALA A 394 -16.78 -24.73 10.82
N PRO A 395 -16.77 -25.89 11.51
CA PRO A 395 -16.23 -27.14 10.99
C PRO A 395 -17.08 -27.81 9.91
N THR A 396 -18.17 -27.21 9.45
CA THR A 396 -19.00 -27.69 8.32
C THR A 396 -19.08 -26.67 7.18
N ALA A 397 -18.50 -25.48 7.36
CA ALA A 397 -18.54 -24.44 6.35
C ALA A 397 -17.63 -24.76 5.16
N TRP A 398 -18.10 -24.42 3.97
CA TRP A 398 -17.32 -24.41 2.74
C TRP A 398 -16.80 -23.01 2.49
N PHE A 399 -15.49 -22.87 2.26
CA PHE A 399 -14.87 -21.59 1.98
C PHE A 399 -13.58 -21.81 1.20
N THR A 400 -13.43 -21.07 0.12
CA THR A 400 -12.23 -21.05 -0.73
C THR A 400 -11.31 -19.89 -0.39
N SER A 401 -11.81 -18.95 0.41
CA SER A 401 -11.19 -17.66 0.65
C SER A 401 -11.48 -17.19 2.06
N ALA A 402 -10.53 -16.45 2.63
CA ALA A 402 -10.62 -15.86 3.94
C ALA A 402 -10.24 -14.38 3.88
N GLY A 403 -10.84 -13.58 4.74
CA GLY A 403 -10.55 -12.16 4.86
C GLY A 403 -10.55 -11.72 6.31
N ILE A 404 -9.58 -10.91 6.72
CA ILE A 404 -9.62 -10.24 8.02
C ILE A 404 -9.85 -8.76 7.82
N SER A 405 -10.65 -8.15 8.69
CA SER A 405 -11.01 -6.74 8.63
C SER A 405 -10.98 -6.15 10.04
N LEU A 406 -10.09 -5.18 10.23
CA LEU A 406 -9.96 -4.37 11.43
C LEU A 406 -10.54 -2.98 11.17
N ASN A 407 -11.56 -2.60 11.94
CA ASN A 407 -12.16 -1.26 11.91
C ASN A 407 -12.61 -0.82 10.50
N ILE A 408 -13.09 -1.76 9.69
CA ILE A 408 -13.65 -1.49 8.35
C ILE A 408 -15.17 -1.43 8.43
N ARG A 409 -15.74 -0.33 7.92
CA ARG A 409 -17.20 -0.18 7.76
C ARG A 409 -17.60 -0.38 6.31
N SER A 410 -18.40 -1.40 6.04
CA SER A 410 -19.01 -1.60 4.73
C SER A 410 -20.41 -0.95 4.67
N GLY A 411 -20.64 -0.09 3.68
CA GLY A 411 -21.98 0.38 3.31
C GLY A 411 -22.85 -0.73 2.73
N VAL A 412 -24.07 -0.42 2.30
CA VAL A 412 -25.02 -1.44 1.81
C VAL A 412 -24.53 -2.07 0.50
N HIS A 413 -24.22 -3.37 0.52
CA HIS A 413 -23.70 -4.10 -0.63
C HIS A 413 -24.16 -5.56 -0.67
N ARG A 414 -23.83 -6.26 -1.76
CA ARG A 414 -23.99 -7.71 -1.93
C ARG A 414 -22.68 -8.30 -2.44
N ASP A 415 -22.40 -9.52 -2.02
CA ASP A 415 -21.25 -10.29 -2.48
C ASP A 415 -21.62 -11.12 -3.70
N SER A 416 -21.92 -10.43 -4.81
CA SER A 416 -22.38 -11.07 -6.05
C SER A 416 -21.37 -12.06 -6.65
N ASN A 417 -20.11 -11.98 -6.23
CA ASN A 417 -19.03 -12.88 -6.66
C ASN A 417 -18.88 -14.12 -5.77
N ASN A 418 -19.62 -14.21 -4.66
CA ASN A 418 -19.64 -15.39 -3.83
C ASN A 418 -20.69 -16.38 -4.33
N ALA A 419 -20.47 -17.66 -4.06
CA ALA A 419 -21.37 -18.74 -4.40
C ALA A 419 -22.72 -18.52 -3.72
N SER A 420 -23.82 -18.50 -4.48
CA SER A 420 -25.16 -18.20 -3.93
C SER A 420 -25.72 -19.31 -3.05
N ASN A 421 -25.19 -20.53 -3.17
CA ASN A 421 -25.59 -21.71 -2.41
C ASN A 421 -24.70 -21.95 -1.18
N ILE A 422 -23.73 -21.07 -0.90
CA ILE A 422 -22.82 -21.21 0.23
C ILE A 422 -22.88 -19.91 1.03
N HIS A 423 -23.17 -20.02 2.32
CA HIS A 423 -23.22 -18.87 3.21
C HIS A 423 -21.81 -18.38 3.53
N ASN A 424 -21.64 -17.07 3.67
CA ASN A 424 -20.44 -16.52 4.28
C ASN A 424 -20.45 -16.83 5.79
N VAL A 425 -19.27 -17.01 6.36
CA VAL A 425 -19.04 -17.15 7.81
C VAL A 425 -18.35 -15.89 8.30
N LEU A 426 -18.83 -15.32 9.40
CA LEU A 426 -18.24 -14.15 10.05
C LEU A 426 -17.90 -14.49 11.51
N VAL A 427 -16.65 -14.35 11.87
CA VAL A 427 -16.07 -14.68 13.18
C VAL A 427 -15.64 -13.39 13.86
N PRO A 428 -16.22 -12.99 15.00
CA PRO A 428 -15.67 -11.90 15.80
C PRO A 428 -14.34 -12.35 16.42
N ALA A 429 -13.29 -11.55 16.25
CA ALA A 429 -11.92 -11.84 16.67
C ALA A 429 -11.36 -10.80 17.66
N SER A 430 -12.24 -9.94 18.20
CA SER A 430 -11.98 -9.01 19.29
C SER A 430 -13.28 -8.72 20.02
N ASP A 431 -13.19 -8.09 21.19
CA ASP A 431 -14.34 -7.53 21.88
C ASP A 431 -14.63 -6.12 21.38
N PHE A 432 -15.85 -5.90 20.90
CA PHE A 432 -16.38 -4.61 20.47
C PHE A 432 -17.87 -4.54 20.83
N GLU A 433 -18.38 -3.31 21.02
CA GLU A 433 -19.79 -3.08 21.32
C GLU A 433 -20.52 -2.58 20.08
N ASN A 434 -21.77 -3.01 19.90
CA ASN A 434 -22.55 -2.81 18.68
C ASN A 434 -21.83 -3.44 17.47
N GLY A 435 -21.88 -2.86 16.27
CA GLY A 435 -21.17 -3.39 15.09
C GLY A 435 -21.87 -4.58 14.43
N GLU A 436 -23.17 -4.70 14.62
CA GLU A 436 -24.05 -5.72 14.05
C GLU A 436 -23.96 -5.76 12.52
N LEU A 437 -24.16 -6.96 11.98
CA LEU A 437 -24.40 -7.16 10.57
C LEU A 437 -25.84 -6.75 10.27
N TRP A 438 -26.04 -5.65 9.56
CA TRP A 438 -27.35 -5.31 9.02
C TRP A 438 -27.61 -6.19 7.79
N LEU A 439 -28.78 -6.84 7.73
CA LEU A 439 -29.23 -7.65 6.59
C LEU A 439 -30.57 -7.15 6.09
N GLU A 440 -30.69 -6.94 4.79
CA GLU A 440 -31.94 -6.58 4.13
C GLU A 440 -33.03 -7.62 4.43
N ASP A 441 -34.15 -7.10 4.92
CA ASP A 441 -35.32 -7.84 5.34
C ASP A 441 -36.49 -6.85 5.30
N SER A 442 -37.45 -7.09 4.42
CA SER A 442 -38.62 -6.23 4.25
C SER A 442 -39.50 -6.14 5.51
N THR A 443 -39.34 -7.07 6.44
CA THR A 443 -40.04 -7.08 7.74
C THR A 443 -39.20 -6.49 8.87
N GLY A 444 -37.97 -6.09 8.59
CA GLY A 444 -37.05 -5.51 9.55
C GLY A 444 -37.39 -4.07 9.92
N ALA A 445 -36.99 -3.68 11.13
CA ALA A 445 -37.27 -2.35 11.70
C ALA A 445 -36.16 -1.32 11.46
N HIS A 446 -35.01 -1.72 10.90
CA HIS A 446 -33.83 -0.87 10.79
C HIS A 446 -33.56 -0.51 9.33
N GLU A 447 -33.57 0.79 9.02
CA GLU A 447 -33.26 1.28 7.68
C GLU A 447 -31.76 1.56 7.51
N MET A 448 -31.18 1.15 6.38
CA MET A 448 -29.85 1.57 5.93
C MET A 448 -29.87 1.90 4.44
N GLU A 449 -29.38 3.09 4.08
CA GLU A 449 -29.30 3.58 2.69
C GLU A 449 -30.61 3.38 1.88
N GLY A 450 -31.76 3.59 2.53
CA GLY A 450 -33.08 3.48 1.90
C GLY A 450 -33.67 2.06 1.83
N PHE A 451 -33.04 1.07 2.48
CA PHE A 451 -33.53 -0.31 2.54
C PHE A 451 -33.87 -0.70 3.98
N LEU A 452 -34.99 -1.39 4.19
CA LEU A 452 -35.34 -1.99 5.48
C LEU A 452 -34.59 -3.31 5.70
N GLY A 453 -34.22 -3.55 6.95
CA GLY A 453 -33.50 -4.74 7.35
C GLY A 453 -33.49 -4.97 8.85
N ARG A 454 -32.85 -6.06 9.24
CA ARG A 454 -32.68 -6.48 10.63
C ARG A 454 -31.20 -6.42 11.02
N LEU A 455 -30.95 -6.09 12.28
CA LEU A 455 -29.61 -6.16 12.86
C LEU A 455 -29.35 -7.57 13.38
N VAL A 456 -28.26 -8.18 12.93
CA VAL A 456 -27.80 -9.48 13.41
C VAL A 456 -26.56 -9.27 14.26
N PRO A 457 -26.61 -9.59 15.57
CA PRO A 457 -25.45 -9.51 16.44
C PRO A 457 -24.30 -10.36 15.91
N VAL A 458 -23.08 -9.79 15.87
CA VAL A 458 -21.87 -10.53 15.48
C VAL A 458 -21.31 -11.22 16.73
N SER A 459 -21.94 -12.33 17.11
CA SER A 459 -21.59 -13.07 18.32
C SER A 459 -20.69 -14.29 18.04
N ARG A 460 -19.88 -14.66 19.03
CA ARG A 460 -19.09 -15.90 19.02
C ARG A 460 -20.00 -17.14 19.00
N PRO A 461 -19.54 -18.30 18.48
CA PRO A 461 -18.25 -18.52 17.85
C PRO A 461 -18.16 -17.95 16.42
N PHE A 462 -19.29 -17.83 15.73
CA PHE A 462 -19.44 -17.20 14.42
C PHE A 462 -20.92 -16.97 14.10
N ILE A 463 -21.19 -16.14 13.10
CA ILE A 463 -22.50 -16.07 12.42
C ILE A 463 -22.36 -16.47 10.95
N SER A 464 -23.45 -16.91 10.34
CA SER A 464 -23.49 -17.19 8.89
C SER A 464 -24.62 -16.43 8.21
N PHE A 465 -24.40 -15.99 6.98
CA PHE A 465 -25.39 -15.24 6.22
C PHE A 465 -25.29 -15.51 4.73
N ASN A 466 -26.39 -15.32 4.02
CA ASN A 466 -26.43 -15.47 2.58
C ASN A 466 -25.73 -14.27 1.92
N PRO A 467 -24.65 -14.48 1.15
CA PRO A 467 -23.87 -13.39 0.52
C PRO A 467 -24.68 -12.54 -0.47
N ARG A 468 -25.80 -13.07 -0.98
CA ARG A 468 -26.66 -12.41 -1.98
C ARG A 468 -27.73 -11.51 -1.37
N VAL A 469 -27.92 -11.55 -0.05
CA VAL A 469 -28.78 -10.58 0.66
C VAL A 469 -27.98 -9.29 0.84
N ARG A 470 -28.61 -8.12 0.64
CA ARG A 470 -27.91 -6.85 0.90
C ARG A 470 -27.52 -6.79 2.37
N HIS A 471 -26.30 -6.35 2.64
CA HIS A 471 -25.79 -6.25 3.99
C HIS A 471 -24.85 -5.08 4.16
N ALA A 472 -24.69 -4.65 5.41
CA ALA A 472 -23.84 -3.54 5.81
C ALA A 472 -23.31 -3.75 7.24
N THR A 473 -22.33 -2.95 7.61
CA THR A 473 -21.78 -2.92 8.97
C THR A 473 -22.38 -1.74 9.74
N SER A 474 -23.02 -2.06 10.86
CA SER A 474 -23.50 -1.06 11.82
C SER A 474 -22.34 -0.38 12.53
N SER A 475 -22.58 0.80 13.08
CA SER A 475 -21.64 1.52 13.93
C SER A 475 -21.23 0.69 15.15
N TRP A 476 -19.99 0.84 15.61
CA TRP A 476 -19.43 0.08 16.75
C TRP A 476 -18.61 0.98 17.67
N GLN A 477 -18.22 0.43 18.83
CA GLN A 477 -17.24 1.01 19.74
C GLN A 477 -16.13 -0.02 20.04
N GLY A 478 -14.90 0.44 20.19
CA GLY A 478 -13.72 -0.41 20.36
C GLY A 478 -13.10 -0.88 19.02
N ASN A 479 -12.11 -1.77 19.11
CA ASN A 479 -11.48 -2.37 17.93
C ASN A 479 -12.35 -3.51 17.40
N ARG A 480 -12.93 -3.34 16.22
CA ARG A 480 -13.75 -4.36 15.56
C ARG A 480 -12.89 -5.16 14.58
N LEU A 481 -12.34 -6.26 15.07
CA LEU A 481 -11.62 -7.26 14.27
C LEU A 481 -12.59 -8.40 13.94
N VAL A 482 -12.80 -8.64 12.64
CA VAL A 482 -13.62 -9.75 12.17
C VAL A 482 -12.89 -10.56 11.12
N LEU A 483 -13.00 -11.88 11.20
CA LEU A 483 -12.54 -12.83 10.20
C LEU A 483 -13.73 -13.35 9.41
N ILE A 484 -13.64 -13.33 8.09
CA ILE A 484 -14.69 -13.71 7.15
C ILE A 484 -14.20 -14.91 6.36
N GLY A 485 -14.96 -16.00 6.37
CA GLY A 485 -14.81 -17.11 5.45
C GLY A 485 -15.85 -17.00 4.35
N TYR A 486 -15.43 -17.07 3.09
CA TYR A 486 -16.35 -17.02 1.96
C TYR A 486 -15.92 -17.95 0.83
N HIS A 487 -16.86 -18.24 -0.05
CA HIS A 487 -16.65 -19.15 -1.16
C HIS A 487 -16.89 -18.42 -2.47
N VAL A 488 -15.90 -18.40 -3.35
CA VAL A 488 -16.04 -17.79 -4.68
C VAL A 488 -17.06 -18.57 -5.48
N ARG A 489 -17.88 -17.86 -6.28
CA ARG A 489 -18.73 -18.51 -7.29
C ARG A 489 -17.85 -19.13 -8.37
N ASN A 490 -18.35 -20.16 -9.03
CA ASN A 490 -17.68 -20.83 -10.15
C ASN A 490 -16.32 -21.48 -9.77
N SER A 491 -16.18 -22.01 -8.55
CA SER A 491 -14.95 -22.67 -8.09
C SER A 491 -14.53 -23.86 -8.96
N GLU A 492 -15.41 -24.38 -9.81
CA GLU A 492 -15.09 -25.35 -10.86
C GLU A 492 -14.06 -24.84 -11.88
N MET A 493 -13.90 -23.52 -12.03
CA MET A 493 -12.88 -22.91 -12.89
C MET A 493 -11.46 -23.00 -12.32
N LEU A 494 -11.32 -23.28 -11.02
CA LEU A 494 -10.01 -23.45 -10.40
C LEU A 494 -9.35 -24.72 -10.94
N SER A 495 -8.09 -24.61 -11.34
CA SER A 495 -7.33 -25.77 -11.81
C SER A 495 -7.21 -26.83 -10.70
N PRO A 496 -7.00 -28.11 -11.03
CA PRO A 496 -6.73 -29.13 -10.02
C PRO A 496 -5.57 -28.75 -9.09
N MET A 497 -4.53 -28.08 -9.62
CA MET A 497 -3.40 -27.58 -8.84
C MET A 497 -3.83 -26.48 -7.87
N ASP A 498 -4.63 -25.51 -8.30
CA ASP A 498 -5.15 -24.46 -7.41
C ASP A 498 -5.99 -25.05 -6.28
N LYS A 499 -6.84 -26.04 -6.59
CA LYS A 499 -7.66 -26.72 -5.58
C LYS A 499 -6.80 -27.49 -4.58
N THR A 500 -5.76 -28.18 -5.04
CA THR A 500 -4.80 -28.87 -4.17
C THR A 500 -4.07 -27.87 -3.27
N GLU A 501 -3.61 -26.74 -3.82
CA GLU A 501 -2.93 -25.71 -3.03
C GLU A 501 -3.86 -25.10 -1.97
N LEU A 502 -5.11 -24.81 -2.32
CA LEU A 502 -6.10 -24.32 -1.36
C LEU A 502 -6.37 -25.34 -0.25
N ARG A 503 -6.50 -26.64 -0.58
CA ARG A 503 -6.69 -27.70 0.43
C ARG A 503 -5.45 -27.85 1.32
N ARG A 504 -4.24 -27.74 0.76
CA ARG A 504 -2.98 -27.72 1.50
C ARG A 504 -2.97 -26.62 2.56
N LEU A 505 -3.41 -25.41 2.18
CA LEU A 505 -3.55 -24.26 3.07
C LEU A 505 -4.72 -24.39 4.08
N GLY A 506 -5.55 -25.43 3.97
CA GLY A 506 -6.67 -25.68 4.88
C GLY A 506 -8.01 -25.11 4.44
N PHE A 507 -8.14 -24.62 3.20
CA PHE A 507 -9.43 -24.22 2.64
C PHE A 507 -10.30 -25.44 2.29
N ARG A 508 -11.62 -25.26 2.37
CA ARG A 508 -12.61 -26.27 2.04
C ARG A 508 -13.31 -25.90 0.74
N VAL A 509 -12.71 -26.36 -0.36
CA VAL A 509 -13.22 -26.12 -1.71
C VAL A 509 -14.43 -27.02 -1.97
N TYR A 510 -15.59 -26.43 -2.27
CA TYR A 510 -16.77 -27.17 -2.70
C TYR A 510 -16.62 -27.57 -4.17
N ASP A 511 -16.68 -28.87 -4.45
CA ASP A 511 -16.49 -29.45 -5.79
C ASP A 511 -17.80 -29.74 -6.55
N GLY A 512 -18.94 -29.20 -6.09
CA GLY A 512 -20.22 -29.32 -6.81
C GLY A 512 -20.92 -30.68 -6.66
N ARG A 513 -20.27 -31.69 -6.07
CA ARG A 513 -20.90 -32.96 -5.73
C ARG A 513 -21.66 -32.80 -4.42
N ARG A 514 -23.00 -32.93 -4.45
CA ARG A 514 -23.76 -33.17 -3.21
C ARG A 514 -23.23 -34.47 -2.58
N PRO A 515 -23.16 -34.57 -1.24
CA PRO A 515 -22.86 -35.83 -0.57
C PRO A 515 -23.80 -36.94 -1.01
#